data_AF-A0A8J7UQY4-F1
#
_entry.id   AF-A0A8J7UQY4-F1
#
_cell.length_a   1.000
_cell.length_b   1.000
_cell.length_c   1.000
_cell.angle_alpha   90.00
_cell.angle_beta   90.00
_cell.angle_gamma   90.00
#
_symmetry.space_group_name_H-M   'P 1'
#
loop_
_entity.id
_entity.type
_entity.pdbx_description
1 polymer ?
#
loop_
_entity_poly.entity_id
_entity_poly.type
_entity_poly.pdbx_seq_one_letter_code
_entity_poly.pdbx_strand_id
1 'polypeptide(L)' 'MTTQISFDDLVEMPFFEGIVALALAQMGELTLVVGERPARSDQVEKMVDEIVRTLRPEDMPRVQA' A
#
# COMPACT_ATOMS: atom_id res chain seq x y z
N MET A 1 -3.50 12.79 16.75
CA MET A 1 -3.40 11.33 17.00
C MET A 1 -3.03 10.73 15.67
N THR A 2 -1.84 10.13 15.53
CA THR A 2 -1.46 9.49 14.27
C THR A 2 -2.17 8.13 14.22
N THR A 3 -3.11 7.98 13.29
CA THR A 3 -3.79 6.70 13.08
C THR A 3 -2.77 5.72 12.48
N GLN A 4 -2.84 4.45 12.85
CA GLN A 4 -1.92 3.41 12.38
C GLN A 4 -2.70 2.26 11.74
N ILE A 5 -2.10 1.63 10.73
CA ILE A 5 -2.62 0.43 10.08
C ILE A 5 -1.49 -0.59 9.94
N SER A 6 -1.77 -1.87 10.20
CA SER A 6 -0.79 -2.92 9.90
C SER A 6 -0.83 -3.30 8.42
N PHE A 7 0.28 -3.81 7.89
CA PHE A 7 0.31 -4.33 6.54
C PHE A 7 -0.68 -5.49 6.34
N ASP A 8 -0.84 -6.34 7.35
CA ASP A 8 -1.77 -7.47 7.30
C ASP A 8 -3.22 -6.97 7.21
N ASP A 9 -3.59 -5.95 8.01
CA ASP A 9 -4.91 -5.33 7.90
C ASP A 9 -5.12 -4.69 6.53
N LEU A 10 -4.10 -3.98 6.01
CA LEU A 10 -4.16 -3.33 4.70
C LEU A 10 -4.42 -4.31 3.56
N VAL A 11 -3.83 -5.51 3.62
CA VAL A 11 -4.00 -6.56 2.59
C VAL A 11 -5.41 -7.15 2.61
N GLU A 12 -6.05 -7.23 3.77
CA GLU A 12 -7.41 -7.73 3.92
C GLU A 12 -8.48 -6.67 3.55
N MET A 13 -8.10 -5.41 3.33
CA MET A 13 -9.03 -4.34 2.95
C MET A 13 -9.55 -4.49 1.52
N PRO A 14 -10.79 -4.04 1.25
CA PRO A 14 -11.25 -3.82 -0.11
C PRO A 14 -10.27 -2.94 -0.90
N PHE A 15 -10.01 -3.30 -2.16
CA PHE A 15 -8.96 -2.69 -2.97
C PHE A 15 -8.93 -1.14 -2.95
N PHE A 16 -10.08 -0.50 -3.15
CA PHE A 16 -10.14 0.98 -3.15
C PHE A 16 -9.90 1.58 -1.76
N GLU A 17 -10.33 0.90 -0.69
CA GLU A 17 -10.07 1.36 0.67
C GLU A 17 -8.58 1.21 1.02
N GLY A 18 -7.95 0.12 0.58
CA GLY A 18 -6.50 -0.08 0.68
C GLY A 18 -5.70 0.98 -0.08
N ILE A 19 -6.14 1.37 -1.29
CA ILE A 19 -5.52 2.49 -2.03
C ILE A 19 -5.62 3.80 -1.24
N VAL A 20 -6.79 4.11 -0.67
CA VAL A 20 -6.97 5.33 0.14
C VAL A 20 -6.08 5.31 1.38
N ALA A 21 -5.97 4.17 2.07
CA ALA A 21 -5.09 4.00 3.22
C ALA A 21 -3.61 4.23 2.84
N LEU A 22 -3.16 3.69 1.71
CA LEU A 22 -1.81 3.93 1.20
C LEU A 22 -1.55 5.39 0.84
N ALA A 23 -2.54 6.08 0.25
CA ALA A 23 -2.43 7.50 -0.05
C ALA A 23 -2.31 8.35 1.24
N LEU A 24 -3.10 8.03 2.26
CA LEU A 24 -2.98 8.66 3.59
C LEU A 24 -1.61 8.38 4.22
N ALA A 25 -1.07 7.18 4.04
CA ALA A 25 0.25 6.83 4.55
C ALA A 25 1.37 7.59 3.85
N GLN A 26 1.27 7.79 2.53
CA GLN A 26 2.20 8.60 1.77
C GLN A 26 2.19 10.08 2.19
N MET A 27 1.02 10.61 2.56
CA MET A 27 0.88 11.97 3.09
C MET A 27 1.34 12.12 4.56
N GLY A 28 1.66 11.02 5.24
CA GLY A 28 2.03 11.01 6.66
C GLY A 28 0.85 11.14 7.62
N GLU A 29 -0.39 11.05 7.12
CA GLU A 29 -1.63 11.09 7.90
C GLU A 29 -1.97 9.73 8.54
N LEU A 30 -1.37 8.65 8.00
CA LEU A 30 -1.51 7.28 8.49
C LEU A 30 -0.14 6.61 8.61
N THR A 31 0.15 5.97 9.73
CA THR A 31 1.38 5.17 9.85
C THR A 31 1.12 3.74 9.39
N LEU A 32 1.73 3.34 8.29
CA LEU A 32 1.79 1.93 7.90
C LEU A 32 2.81 1.19 8.78
N VAL A 33 2.42 0.07 9.38
CA VAL A 33 3.28 -0.78 10.20
C VAL A 33 3.53 -2.10 9.46
N VAL A 34 4.78 -2.44 9.23
CA VAL A 34 5.18 -3.70 8.59
C VAL A 34 5.90 -4.56 9.62
N GLY A 35 5.28 -5.70 9.98
CA GLY A 35 5.68 -6.47 11.15
C GLY A 35 5.50 -5.64 12.42
N GLU A 36 6.59 -5.36 13.14
CA GLU A 36 6.58 -4.55 14.37
C GLU A 36 7.16 -3.14 14.20
N ARG A 37 7.39 -2.70 12.95
CA ARG A 37 8.09 -1.43 12.68
C ARG A 37 7.24 -0.51 11.80
N PRO A 38 7.18 0.80 12.13
CA PRO A 38 6.58 1.77 11.24
C PRO A 38 7.42 1.86 9.95
N ALA A 39 6.73 1.77 8.81
CA ALA A 39 7.32 2.01 7.51
C ALA A 39 7.71 3.49 7.42
N ARG A 40 8.91 3.74 6.89
CA ARG A 40 9.34 5.09 6.56
C ARG A 40 8.67 5.56 5.27
N SER A 41 8.60 6.87 5.09
CA SER A 41 8.01 7.51 3.91
C SER A 41 8.60 7.00 2.59
N ASP A 42 9.92 6.81 2.52
CA ASP A 42 10.64 6.27 1.35
C ASP A 42 10.23 4.82 1.03
N GLN A 43 9.89 4.03 2.05
CA GLN A 43 9.46 2.66 1.89
C GLN A 43 8.01 2.59 1.40
N VAL A 44 7.13 3.47 1.92
CA VAL A 44 5.74 3.58 1.46
C VAL A 44 5.69 4.02 0.01
N GLU A 45 6.46 5.05 -0.37
CA GLU A 45 6.55 5.54 -1.75
C GLU A 45 6.98 4.43 -2.72
N LYS A 46 8.06 3.70 -2.38
CA LYS A 46 8.52 2.55 -3.18
C LYS A 46 7.46 1.46 -3.33
N MET A 47 6.66 1.23 -2.30
CA MET A 47 5.60 0.22 -2.33
C MET A 47 4.45 0.63 -3.27
N VAL A 48 4.06 1.92 -3.22
CA VAL A 48 3.06 2.48 -4.15
C VAL A 48 3.55 2.40 -5.60
N ASP A 49 4.81 2.78 -5.86
CA ASP A 49 5.40 2.70 -7.19
C ASP A 49 5.39 1.28 -7.76
N GLU A 50 5.71 0.29 -6.92
CA GLU A 50 5.73 -1.11 -7.32
C GLU A 50 4.32 -1.66 -7.60
N ILE A 51 3.32 -1.24 -6.81
CA ILE A 51 1.91 -1.56 -7.07
C ILE A 51 1.47 -0.95 -8.40
N VAL A 52 1.73 0.34 -8.60
CA VAL A 52 1.38 1.04 -9.85
C VAL A 52 2.06 0.39 -11.05
N ARG A 53 3.33 0.00 -10.92
CA ARG A 53 4.06 -0.75 -11.95
C ARG A 53 3.38 -2.08 -12.27
N THR A 54 3.05 -2.88 -11.26
CA THR A 54 2.42 -4.20 -11.45
C THR A 54 1.04 -4.12 -12.10
N LEU A 55 0.31 -3.03 -11.86
CA LEU A 55 -1.00 -2.78 -12.47
C LEU A 55 -0.91 -2.26 -13.92
N ARG A 56 0.29 -1.99 -14.45
CA ARG A 56 0.44 -1.60 -15.85
C ARG A 56 0.04 -2.77 -16.77
N PRO A 57 -0.69 -2.51 -17.86
CA PRO A 57 -1.14 -3.56 -18.76
C PRO A 57 -0.01 -4.42 -19.34
N GLU A 58 1.18 -3.82 -19.53
CA GLU A 58 2.38 -4.52 -19.99
C GLU A 58 2.98 -5.50 -18.96
N ASP A 59 2.72 -5.29 -17.67
CA ASP A 59 3.28 -6.08 -16.55
C ASP A 59 2.22 -6.98 -15.88
N MET A 60 0.93 -6.80 -16.20
CA MET A 60 -0.16 -7.63 -15.69
C MET A 60 -0.08 -9.05 -16.27
N PRO A 61 0.03 -10.11 -15.44
CA PRO A 61 -0.01 -11.47 -15.93
C PRO A 61 -1.36 -11.71 -16.62
N ARG A 62 -1.32 -12.10 -17.90
CA ARG A 62 -2.52 -12.46 -18.64
C ARG A 62 -3.18 -13.65 -17.94
N VAL A 63 -4.30 -13.40 -17.28
CA VAL A 63 -5.17 -14.45 -16.77
C VAL A 63 -5.68 -15.20 -18.00
N GLN A 64 -5.17 -16.41 -18.23
CA GLN A 64 -5.78 -17.33 -19.20
C GLN A 64 -7.08 -17.82 -18.57
N ALA A 65 -8.20 -17.36 -19.14
CA ALA A 65 -9.53 -17.86 -18.83
C ALA A 65 -9.75 -19.26 -19.40
#